data_AF-A0A518RFB8-F1
#
_entry.id   AF-A0A518RFB8-F1
#
_cell.length_a   1.000
_cell.length_b   1.000
_cell.length_c   1.000
_cell.angle_alpha   90.00
_cell.angle_beta   90.00
_cell.angle_gamma   90.00
#
_symmetry.space_group_name_H-M   'P 1'
#
loop_
_entity.id
_entity.type
_entity.pdbx_description
1 polymer ?
#
loop_
_entity_poly.entity_id
_entity_poly.type
_entity_poly.pdbx_seq_one_letter_code
_entity_poly.pdbx_strand_id
1 'polypeptide(L)'
;MRNWLLLLGGLLVWAFHFFALYAVGSIFLTTDLARGLTIALTLACLAVVVLIARRAWHGRPRDTESQWIRIVALWGVVIGAIAILWQGLVALLI
;
A
#
# COMPACT_ATOMS: atom_id res chain seq x y z
N MET A 1 -12.92 -13.93 -7.53
CA MET A 1 -12.27 -12.59 -7.65
C MET A 1 -11.97 -11.92 -6.31
N ARG A 2 -12.90 -11.91 -5.33
CA ARG A 2 -12.70 -11.19 -4.04
C ARG A 2 -11.48 -11.65 -3.20
N ASN A 3 -11.11 -12.93 -3.25
CA ASN A 3 -9.92 -13.43 -2.55
C ASN A 3 -8.62 -12.91 -3.16
N TRP A 4 -8.55 -12.74 -4.49
CA TRP A 4 -7.40 -12.15 -5.17
C TRP A 4 -7.16 -10.70 -4.75
N LEU A 5 -8.21 -9.92 -4.55
CA LEU A 5 -8.12 -8.55 -4.05
C LEU A 5 -7.58 -8.49 -2.61
N LEU A 6 -7.85 -9.49 -1.77
CA LEU A 6 -7.27 -9.57 -0.43
C LEU A 6 -5.80 -10.01 -0.47
N LEU A 7 -5.49 -11.03 -1.29
CA LEU A 7 -4.13 -11.55 -1.46
C LEU A 7 -3.16 -10.50 -1.98
N LEU A 8 -3.59 -9.76 -3.01
CA LEU A 8 -2.75 -8.78 -3.70
C LEU A 8 -3.00 -7.35 -3.22
N GLY A 9 -3.93 -7.13 -2.28
CA GLY A 9 -4.38 -5.79 -1.91
C GLY A 9 -3.24 -4.87 -1.46
N GLY A 10 -2.37 -5.35 -0.57
CA GLY A 10 -1.21 -4.57 -0.13
C GLY A 10 -0.25 -4.21 -1.27
N LEU A 11 0.00 -5.14 -2.18
CA LEU A 11 0.88 -4.94 -3.34
C LEU A 11 0.24 -4.04 -4.41
N LEU A 12 -1.07 -4.12 -4.60
CA LEU A 12 -1.81 -3.24 -5.51
C LEU A 12 -1.79 -1.79 -5.02
N VAL A 13 -1.95 -1.58 -3.72
CA VAL A 13 -1.87 -0.24 -3.12
C VAL A 13 -0.46 0.31 -3.26
N TRP A 14 0.56 -0.51 -3.03
CA TRP A 14 1.96 -0.14 -3.30
C TRP A 14 2.19 0.23 -4.78
N ALA A 15 1.74 -0.59 -5.72
CA ALA A 15 1.92 -0.32 -7.14
C ALA A 15 1.24 1.00 -7.55
N PHE A 16 0.02 1.25 -7.07
CA PHE A 16 -0.67 2.52 -7.27
C PHE A 16 0.14 3.69 -6.70
N HIS A 17 0.63 3.56 -5.47
CA HIS A 17 1.45 4.59 -4.82
C HIS A 17 2.70 4.91 -5.63
N PHE A 18 3.40 3.88 -6.13
CA PHE A 18 4.58 4.04 -6.96
C PHE A 18 4.30 4.88 -8.22
N PHE A 19 3.27 4.51 -8.99
CA PHE A 19 2.91 5.26 -10.19
C PHE A 19 2.45 6.69 -9.88
N ALA A 20 1.73 6.88 -8.76
CA ALA A 20 1.28 8.20 -8.33
C ALA A 20 2.47 9.10 -7.97
N LEU A 21 3.44 8.60 -7.19
CA LEU A 21 4.65 9.37 -6.87
C LEU A 21 5.49 9.66 -8.11
N TYR A 22 5.59 8.70 -9.04
CA TYR A 22 6.29 8.92 -10.31
C TYR A 22 5.64 10.06 -11.12
N ALA A 23 4.31 10.07 -11.22
CA ALA A 23 3.58 11.14 -11.89
C ALA A 23 3.79 12.49 -11.18
N VAL A 24 3.71 12.53 -9.85
CA VAL A 24 3.93 13.75 -9.07
C VAL A 24 5.33 14.30 -9.29
N GLY A 25 6.37 13.48 -9.16
CA GLY A 25 7.75 13.89 -9.37
C GLY A 25 8.03 14.34 -10.82
N SER A 26 7.37 13.72 -11.80
CA SER A 26 7.55 14.06 -13.22
C SER A 26 6.83 15.36 -13.62
N ILE A 27 5.71 15.69 -12.99
CA ILE A 27 4.87 16.85 -13.35
C ILE A 27 5.24 18.09 -12.51
N PHE A 28 5.41 17.92 -11.21
CA PHE A 28 5.59 19.01 -10.25
C PHE A 28 7.04 19.17 -9.78
N LEU A 29 7.96 18.30 -10.21
CA LEU A 29 9.39 18.35 -9.91
C LEU A 29 9.64 18.49 -8.39
N THR A 30 10.54 19.39 -7.97
CA THR A 30 10.97 19.59 -6.58
C THR A 30 10.17 20.67 -5.83
N THR A 31 8.97 21.02 -6.31
CA THR A 31 8.13 22.06 -5.70
C THR A 31 7.56 21.66 -4.35
N ASP A 32 7.18 22.64 -3.52
CA ASP A 32 6.48 22.40 -2.25
C ASP A 32 5.15 21.66 -2.44
N LEU A 33 4.47 21.89 -3.57
CA LEU A 33 3.27 21.15 -3.95
C LEU A 33 3.56 19.66 -4.13
N ALA A 34 4.66 19.31 -4.80
CA ALA A 34 5.08 17.92 -4.97
C ALA A 34 5.32 17.23 -3.61
N ARG A 35 5.98 17.92 -2.68
CA ARG A 35 6.21 17.42 -1.31
C ARG A 35 4.90 17.19 -0.56
N GLY A 36 3.98 18.16 -0.63
CA GLY A 36 2.65 18.06 -0.02
C GLY A 36 1.84 16.88 -0.57
N LEU A 37 1.83 16.71 -1.90
CA LEU A 37 1.16 15.59 -2.57
C LEU A 37 1.79 14.25 -2.20
N THR A 38 3.11 14.16 -2.15
CA THR A 38 3.83 12.94 -1.74
C THR A 38 3.46 12.52 -0.32
N ILE A 39 3.41 13.46 0.64
CA ILE A 39 2.96 13.19 2.01
C ILE A 39 1.50 12.71 2.01
N ALA A 40 0.61 13.45 1.35
CA ALA A 40 -0.82 13.12 1.32
C ALA A 40 -1.09 11.74 0.70
N LEU A 41 -0.47 11.43 -0.45
CA LEU A 41 -0.59 10.13 -1.12
C LEU A 41 -0.03 8.99 -0.28
N THR A 42 1.12 9.20 0.36
CA THR A 42 1.76 8.19 1.22
C THR A 42 0.86 7.87 2.41
N LEU A 43 0.34 8.89 3.11
CA LEU A 43 -0.57 8.69 4.24
C LEU A 43 -1.88 8.03 3.82
N ALA A 44 -2.47 8.45 2.69
CA ALA A 44 -3.69 7.85 2.15
C ALA A 44 -3.49 6.36 1.81
N CYS A 45 -2.38 6.01 1.16
CA CYS A 45 -2.07 4.63 0.82
C CYS A 45 -1.82 3.77 2.06
N LEU A 46 -1.09 4.28 3.06
CA LEU A 46 -0.91 3.60 4.35
C LEU A 46 -2.24 3.36 5.06
N ALA A 47 -3.15 4.34 5.05
CA ALA A 47 -4.49 4.17 5.62
C ALA A 47 -5.26 3.04 4.92
N VAL A 48 -5.20 2.96 3.59
CA VAL A 48 -5.82 1.85 2.83
C VAL A 48 -5.18 0.50 3.18
N VAL A 49 -3.85 0.43 3.29
CA VAL A 49 -3.14 -0.79 3.71
C VAL A 49 -3.59 -1.24 5.11
N VAL A 50 -3.75 -0.31 6.05
CA VAL A 50 -4.29 -0.59 7.39
C VAL A 50 -5.72 -1.13 7.32
N LEU A 51 -6.59 -0.57 6.47
CA LEU A 51 -7.96 -1.06 6.29
C LEU A 51 -7.99 -2.50 5.73
N ILE A 52 -7.11 -2.81 4.77
CA ILE A 52 -6.96 -4.17 4.22
C ILE A 52 -6.47 -5.12 5.32
N ALA A 53 -5.46 -4.71 6.10
CA ALA A 53 -4.93 -5.49 7.23
C ALA A 53 -6.02 -5.82 8.26
N ARG A 54 -6.81 -4.81 8.67
CA ARG A 54 -7.92 -4.99 9.62
C ARG A 54 -8.96 -5.95 9.07
N ARG A 55 -9.32 -5.82 7.79
CA ARG A 55 -10.27 -6.73 7.14
C ARG A 55 -9.76 -8.17 7.09
N ALA A 56 -8.48 -8.37 6.76
CA ALA A 56 -7.86 -9.70 6.76
C ALA A 56 -7.76 -10.30 8.16
N TRP A 57 -7.48 -9.48 9.18
CA TRP A 57 -7.36 -9.91 10.57
C TRP A 57 -8.69 -10.34 11.20
N HIS A 58 -9.76 -9.59 10.95
CA HIS A 58 -11.09 -9.91 11.47
C HIS A 58 -11.80 -11.04 10.72
N GLY A 59 -11.28 -11.46 9.56
CA GLY A 59 -11.75 -12.66 8.87
C GLY A 59 -11.46 -13.92 9.69
N ARG A 60 -12.51 -14.64 10.10
CA ARG A 60 -12.38 -15.98 10.70
C ARG A 60 -12.22 -17.02 9.59
N PRO A 61 -11.04 -17.63 9.40
CA PRO A 61 -10.87 -18.70 8.43
C PRO A 61 -11.73 -19.91 8.84
N ARG A 62 -12.36 -20.56 7.86
CA ARG A 62 -13.25 -21.72 8.06
C ARG A 62 -12.59 -23.04 7.69
N ASP A 63 -11.47 -22.97 6.97
CA ASP A 63 -10.69 -24.07 6.42
C ASP A 63 -9.20 -23.69 6.30
N THR A 64 -8.36 -24.67 6.00
CA THR A 64 -6.90 -24.49 5.84
C THR A 64 -6.56 -23.55 4.68
N GLU A 65 -7.35 -23.57 3.61
CA GLU A 65 -7.15 -22.70 2.44
C GLU A 65 -7.33 -21.22 2.81
N SER A 66 -8.42 -20.88 3.51
CA SER A 66 -8.68 -19.51 3.96
C SER A 66 -7.67 -19.02 5.00
N GLN A 67 -7.11 -19.92 5.81
CA GLN A 67 -5.98 -19.59 6.70
C GLN A 67 -4.72 -19.23 5.90
N TRP A 68 -4.37 -20.03 4.89
CA TRP A 68 -3.23 -19.75 4.02
C TRP A 68 -3.41 -18.42 3.27
N ILE A 69 -4.59 -18.18 2.70
CA ILE A 69 -4.94 -16.93 2.03
C ILE A 69 -4.75 -15.73 2.96
N ARG A 70 -5.20 -15.83 4.21
CA ARG A 70 -5.02 -14.78 5.21
C ARG A 70 -3.54 -14.51 5.50
N ILE A 71 -2.72 -15.55 5.66
CA ILE A 71 -1.28 -15.41 5.92
C ILE A 71 -0.60 -14.66 4.77
N VAL A 72 -0.86 -15.09 3.53
CA VAL A 72 -0.29 -14.46 2.33
C VAL A 72 -0.74 -13.00 2.20
N ALA A 73 -2.03 -12.72 2.43
CA ALA A 73 -2.56 -11.37 2.40
C ALA A 73 -1.89 -10.45 3.44
N LEU A 74 -1.68 -10.94 4.68
CA LEU A 74 -1.02 -10.18 5.74
C LEU A 74 0.46 -9.90 5.40
N TRP A 75 1.17 -10.87 4.82
CA TRP A 75 2.54 -10.62 4.32
C TRP A 75 2.57 -9.61 3.18
N GLY A 76 1.63 -9.68 2.24
CA GLY A 76 1.50 -8.69 1.16
C GLY A 76 1.23 -7.27 1.70
N VAL A 77 0.43 -7.15 2.76
CA VAL A 77 0.20 -5.89 3.49
C VAL A 77 1.49 -5.37 4.12
N VAL A 78 2.25 -6.22 4.83
CA VAL A 78 3.50 -5.83 5.50
C VAL A 78 4.54 -5.36 4.48
N ILE A 79 4.75 -6.15 3.42
CA ILE A 79 5.68 -5.82 2.35
C ILE A 79 5.27 -4.52 1.65
N GLY A 80 3.98 -4.38 1.32
CA GLY A 80 3.44 -3.17 0.71
C GLY A 80 3.61 -1.94 1.60
N ALA A 81 3.36 -2.05 2.91
CA ALA A 81 3.54 -0.96 3.87
C ALA A 81 5.00 -0.50 3.95
N ILE A 82 5.94 -1.45 4.05
CA ILE A 82 7.38 -1.16 4.10
C ILE A 82 7.80 -0.46 2.81
N ALA A 83 7.36 -0.95 1.66
CA ALA A 83 7.70 -0.38 0.37
C ALA A 83 7.14 1.05 0.20
N ILE A 84 5.89 1.30 0.61
CA ILE A 84 5.26 2.64 0.60
C ILE A 84 6.02 3.61 1.51
N LEU A 85 6.37 3.18 2.74
CA LEU A 85 7.13 4.01 3.68
C LEU A 85 8.51 4.37 3.12
N TRP A 86 9.22 3.37 2.60
CA TRP A 86 10.54 3.57 2.01
C TRP A 86 10.49 4.51 0.80
N GLN A 87 9.58 4.26 -0.13
CA GLN A 87 9.45 5.08 -1.34
C GLN A 87 8.99 6.50 -1.03
N GLY A 88 8.02 6.66 -0.12
CA GLY A 88 7.57 7.98 0.32
C GLY A 88 8.68 8.77 1.00
N LEU A 89 9.49 8.12 1.84
CA LEU A 89 10.67 8.75 2.46
C LEU A 89 11.68 9.20 1.41
N VAL A 90 12.08 8.31 0.50
CA VAL A 90 13.05 8.64 -0.55
C VAL A 90 12.54 9.78 -1.45
N ALA A 91 11.26 9.78 -1.82
CA ALA A 91 10.65 10.83 -2.63
C ALA A 91 10.58 12.20 -1.93
N LEU A 92 10.69 12.26 -0.60
CA LEU A 92 10.76 13.51 0.15
C LEU A 92 12.19 14.02 0.36
N LEU A 93 13.18 13.15 0.19
CA LEU A 93 14.60 13.48 0.34
C LEU A 93 15.23 13.98 -0.95
N ILE A 94 14.60 13.71 -2.10
CA ILE A 94 15.01 14.17 -3.45
C ILE A 94 14.25 15.46 -3.78
#